data_AF-D8F1C2-F1
#
_entry.id   AF-D8F1C2-F1
#
_cell.length_a   1.000
_cell.length_b   1.000
_cell.length_c   1.000
_cell.angle_alpha   90.00
_cell.angle_beta   90.00
_cell.angle_gamma   90.00
#
_symmetry.space_group_name_H-M   'P 1'
#
loop_
_entity.id
_entity.type
_entity.pdbx_description
1 polymer ?
#
loop_
_entity_poly.entity_id
_entity_poly.type
_entity_poly.pdbx_seq_one_letter_code
_entity_poly.pdbx_strand_id
1 'polypeptide(L)'
;MIFPLYATLFLAGFFCTLWTGFVLFLVPCAALLAWETLNWRKIIVEKGVPLSRLSIMIAVLRSYLSFVCHLCAFGSRYYLIWAVVLVFLWQTASAVIFLLHLVTAVVDYIIKRPCLNFLSFLFFFTLEQLSYQAGVWYGCVRERDFGSINPKVVWSGASAEVSK
;
A
#
# COMPACT_ATOMS: atom_id res chain seq x y z
N MET A 1 4.95 10.18 -0.16
CA MET A 1 5.10 8.75 0.24
C MET A 1 6.50 8.32 -0.11
N ILE A 2 7.27 7.77 0.83
CA ILE A 2 8.59 7.20 0.51
C ILE A 2 8.32 5.95 -0.32
N PHE A 3 8.85 5.89 -1.53
CA PHE A 3 8.63 4.78 -2.45
C PHE A 3 9.73 3.72 -2.25
N PRO A 4 9.45 2.58 -1.59
CA PRO A 4 10.42 1.50 -1.44
C PRO A 4 10.63 0.80 -2.80
N LEU A 5 11.75 1.09 -3.46
CA LEU A 5 12.06 0.57 -4.78
C LEU A 5 11.91 -0.96 -4.86
N TYR A 6 12.52 -1.69 -3.92
CA TYR A 6 12.48 -3.16 -3.91
C TYR A 6 11.06 -3.71 -3.78
N ALA A 7 10.27 -3.17 -2.84
CA ALA A 7 8.88 -3.59 -2.66
C ALA A 7 8.02 -3.26 -3.90
N THR A 8 8.28 -2.14 -4.58
CA THR A 8 7.54 -1.76 -5.79
C THR A 8 7.88 -2.67 -6.98
N LEU A 9 9.16 -3.01 -7.16
CA LEU A 9 9.59 -3.96 -8.20
C LEU A 9 9.05 -5.37 -7.93
N PHE A 10 9.11 -5.81 -6.67
CA PHE A 10 8.54 -7.09 -6.23
C PHE A 10 7.03 -7.15 -6.54
N LEU A 11 6.29 -6.12 -6.13
CA LEU A 11 4.84 -6.06 -6.31
C LEU A 11 4.45 -5.98 -7.79
N ALA A 12 5.19 -5.20 -8.60
CA ALA A 12 4.99 -5.13 -10.04
C ALA A 12 5.22 -6.49 -10.71
N GLY A 13 6.32 -7.17 -10.40
CA GLY A 13 6.60 -8.51 -10.93
C GLY A 13 5.54 -9.54 -10.51
N PHE A 14 5.08 -9.48 -9.27
CA PHE A 14 4.01 -10.33 -8.76
C PHE A 14 2.69 -10.11 -9.52
N PHE A 15 2.25 -8.86 -9.68
CA PHE A 15 1.04 -8.55 -10.44
C PHE A 15 1.17 -8.90 -11.93
N CYS A 16 2.34 -8.70 -12.54
CA CYS A 16 2.61 -9.15 -13.91
C CYS A 16 2.47 -10.67 -14.04
N THR A 17 2.93 -11.43 -13.03
CA THR A 17 2.76 -12.89 -12.99
C THR A 17 1.27 -13.25 -12.98
N LEU A 18 0.49 -12.62 -12.09
CA LEU A 18 -0.96 -12.89 -11.97
C LEU A 18 -1.73 -12.52 -13.24
N TRP A 19 -1.36 -11.42 -13.89
CA TRP A 19 -2.03 -10.94 -15.10
C TRP A 19 -1.71 -11.80 -16.32
N THR A 20 -0.44 -12.16 -16.49
CA THR A 20 0.02 -12.85 -17.71
C THR A 20 0.01 -14.38 -17.58
N GLY A 21 -0.05 -14.92 -16.35
CA GLY A 21 0.10 -16.35 -16.06
C GLY A 21 1.54 -16.88 -16.19
N PHE A 22 2.50 -16.05 -16.58
CA PHE A 22 3.90 -16.48 -16.75
C PHE A 22 4.65 -16.54 -15.43
N VAL A 23 4.82 -17.77 -14.92
CA VAL A 23 5.53 -18.08 -13.66
C VAL A 23 7.00 -17.59 -13.66
N LEU A 24 7.60 -17.35 -14.83
CA LEU A 24 8.98 -16.85 -14.93
C LEU A 24 9.19 -15.50 -14.22
N PHE A 25 8.15 -14.68 -14.07
CA PHE A 25 8.24 -13.42 -13.32
C PHE A 25 8.37 -13.62 -11.80
N LEU A 26 8.10 -14.82 -11.27
CA LEU A 26 8.37 -15.13 -9.85
C LEU A 26 9.85 -15.30 -9.55
N VAL A 27 10.68 -15.68 -10.53
CA VAL A 27 12.13 -15.83 -10.36
C VAL A 27 12.80 -14.52 -9.92
N PRO A 28 12.62 -13.37 -10.62
CA PRO A 28 13.17 -12.10 -10.15
C PRO A 28 12.54 -11.63 -8.84
N CYS A 29 11.26 -11.93 -8.57
CA CYS A 29 10.63 -11.60 -7.29
C CYS A 29 11.30 -12.34 -6.12
N ALA A 30 11.54 -13.64 -6.27
CA ALA A 30 12.23 -14.46 -5.28
C ALA A 30 13.69 -14.01 -5.10
N ALA A 31 14.37 -13.68 -6.20
CA ALA A 31 15.73 -13.15 -6.16
C ALA A 31 15.81 -11.80 -5.42
N LEU A 32 14.88 -10.87 -5.67
CA LEU A 32 14.79 -9.59 -4.97
C LEU A 32 14.54 -9.78 -3.46
N LEU A 33 13.58 -10.64 -3.11
CA LEU A 33 13.29 -10.95 -1.71
C LEU A 33 14.50 -11.56 -0.98
N ALA A 34 15.19 -12.50 -1.63
CA ALA A 34 16.39 -13.13 -1.09
C ALA A 34 17.53 -12.11 -0.94
N TRP A 35 17.75 -11.27 -1.95
CA TRP A 35 18.76 -10.21 -1.93
C TRP A 35 18.53 -9.21 -0.79
N GLU A 36 17.31 -8.72 -0.64
CA GLU A 36 16.96 -7.78 0.43
C GLU A 36 17.12 -8.45 1.81
N THR A 37 16.69 -9.70 1.95
CA THR A 37 16.88 -10.48 3.19
C THR A 37 18.36 -10.63 3.55
N LEU A 38 19.22 -10.90 2.57
CA LEU A 38 20.67 -11.03 2.77
C LEU A 38 21.33 -9.70 3.14
N ASN A 39 20.95 -8.61 2.48
CA ASN A 39 21.47 -7.27 2.80
C ASN A 39 21.08 -6.84 4.21
N TRP A 40 19.81 -7.02 4.60
CA TRP A 40 19.37 -6.74 5.97
C TRP A 40 20.07 -7.64 6.98
N ARG A 41 20.31 -8.92 6.64
CA ARG A 41 21.07 -9.81 7.51
C ARG A 41 22.48 -9.30 7.76
N LYS A 42 23.21 -8.85 6.75
CA LYS A 42 24.56 -8.31 6.92
C LYS A 42 24.57 -7.14 7.91
N ILE A 43 23.66 -6.17 7.70
CA ILE A 43 23.52 -4.99 8.55
C ILE A 43 23.17 -5.36 10.01
N ILE A 44 22.29 -6.35 10.21
CA ILE A 44 21.87 -6.78 11.56
C ILE A 44 22.98 -7.56 12.28
N VAL A 45 23.71 -8.41 11.54
CA VAL A 45 24.84 -9.18 12.08
C VAL A 45 25.98 -8.25 12.48
N GLU A 46 26.27 -7.22 11.69
CA GLU A 46 27.24 -6.16 12.04
C GLU A 46 26.86 -5.42 13.33
N LYS A 47 25.55 -5.31 13.62
CA LYS A 47 25.03 -4.71 14.85
C LYS A 47 24.96 -5.70 16.04
N GLY A 48 25.43 -6.93 15.87
CA GLY A 48 25.54 -7.92 16.95
C GLY A 48 24.22 -8.50 17.45
N VAL A 49 23.10 -8.34 16.71
CA VAL A 49 21.80 -8.86 17.15
C VAL A 49 21.59 -10.29 16.63
N PRO A 50 21.42 -11.31 17.50
CA PRO A 50 21.23 -12.68 17.08
C PRO A 50 19.78 -12.92 16.63
N LEU A 51 19.49 -12.66 15.34
CA LEU A 51 18.18 -12.98 14.74
C LEU A 51 18.26 -14.20 13.83
N SER A 52 17.21 -15.02 13.87
CA SER A 52 17.02 -16.13 12.93
C SER A 52 16.78 -15.60 11.52
N ARG A 53 17.24 -16.35 10.50
CA ARG A 53 17.01 -16.02 9.07
C ARG A 53 15.52 -15.88 8.75
N LEU A 54 14.68 -16.73 9.35
CA LEU A 54 13.23 -16.70 9.15
C LEU A 54 12.62 -15.42 9.71
N SER A 55 13.10 -14.93 10.85
CA SER A 55 12.62 -13.68 11.44
C SER A 55 12.90 -12.48 10.53
N ILE A 56 14.07 -12.44 9.89
CA ILE A 56 14.43 -11.37 8.94
C ILE A 56 13.56 -11.46 7.69
N MET A 57 13.39 -12.66 7.12
CA MET A 57 12.54 -12.84 5.94
C MET A 57 11.08 -12.44 6.22
N ILE A 58 10.53 -12.82 7.38
CA ILE A 58 9.18 -12.42 7.81
C ILE A 58 9.10 -10.90 7.97
N ALA A 59 10.14 -10.26 8.50
CA ALA A 59 10.19 -8.80 8.64
C ALA A 59 10.18 -8.08 7.28
N VAL A 60 10.95 -8.57 6.30
CA VAL A 60 10.96 -8.05 4.92
C VAL A 60 9.59 -8.24 4.27
N LEU A 61 9.01 -9.44 4.37
CA LEU A 61 7.68 -9.73 3.82
C LEU A 61 6.60 -8.85 4.47
N ARG A 62 6.66 -8.64 5.78
CA ARG A 62 5.78 -7.72 6.51
C ARG A 62 5.94 -6.29 6.01
N SER A 63 7.15 -5.85 5.69
CA SER A 63 7.40 -4.53 5.11
C SER A 63 6.69 -4.37 3.76
N TYR A 64 6.78 -5.39 2.89
CA TYR A 64 6.09 -5.40 1.60
C TYR A 64 4.57 -5.39 1.78
N LEU A 65 4.04 -6.21 2.69
CA LEU A 65 2.61 -6.24 2.98
C LEU A 65 2.10 -4.90 3.54
N SER A 66 2.88 -4.26 4.42
CA SER A 66 2.58 -2.92 4.93
C SER A 66 2.51 -1.90 3.81
N PHE A 67 3.43 -1.98 2.84
CA PHE A 67 3.41 -1.11 1.66
C PHE A 67 2.15 -1.31 0.82
N VAL A 68 1.74 -2.57 0.55
CA VAL A 68 0.48 -2.88 -0.14
C VAL A 68 -0.72 -2.33 0.63
N CYS A 69 -0.76 -2.50 1.95
CA CYS A 69 -1.82 -1.96 2.80
C CYS A 69 -1.90 -0.43 2.70
N HIS A 70 -0.75 0.26 2.67
CA HIS A 70 -0.73 1.71 2.47
C HIS A 70 -1.23 2.13 1.09
N LEU A 71 -0.90 1.39 0.03
CA LEU A 71 -1.44 1.65 -1.30
C LEU A 71 -2.96 1.46 -1.34
N CYS A 72 -3.47 0.39 -0.72
CA CYS A 72 -4.91 0.15 -0.62
C CYS A 72 -5.60 1.28 0.16
N ALA A 73 -5.03 1.66 1.31
CA ALA A 73 -5.57 2.73 2.15
C ALA A 73 -5.56 4.08 1.43
N PHE A 74 -4.50 4.38 0.66
CA PHE A 74 -4.43 5.57 -0.18
C PHE A 74 -5.51 5.53 -1.27
N GLY A 75 -5.62 4.41 -2.00
CA GLY A 75 -6.65 4.19 -3.02
C GLY A 75 -8.07 4.43 -2.47
N SER A 76 -8.36 3.78 -1.34
CA SER A 76 -9.59 3.93 -0.58
C SER A 76 -9.86 5.38 -0.15
N ARG A 77 -8.85 6.08 0.38
CA ARG A 77 -9.02 7.41 0.96
C ARG A 77 -9.22 8.51 -0.07
N TYR A 78 -8.70 8.39 -1.29
CA TYR A 78 -8.74 9.49 -2.27
C TYR A 78 -9.65 9.22 -3.48
N TYR A 79 -9.93 7.94 -3.82
CA TYR A 79 -10.62 7.59 -5.06
C TYR A 79 -11.97 6.91 -4.89
N LEU A 80 -12.48 6.75 -3.66
CA LEU A 80 -13.76 6.07 -3.42
C LEU A 80 -14.96 6.80 -4.04
N ILE A 81 -15.02 8.13 -3.93
CA ILE A 81 -16.09 8.94 -4.55
C ILE A 81 -16.09 8.78 -6.07
N TRP A 82 -14.90 8.71 -6.67
CA TRP A 82 -14.73 8.46 -8.09
C TRP A 82 -15.14 7.05 -8.48
N ALA A 83 -14.95 6.05 -7.63
CA ALA A 83 -15.40 4.69 -7.89
C ALA A 83 -16.91 4.61 -8.12
N VAL A 84 -17.69 5.40 -7.37
CA VAL A 84 -19.16 5.46 -7.54
C VAL A 84 -19.52 6.06 -8.90
N VAL A 85 -18.86 7.14 -9.32
CA VAL A 85 -19.10 7.76 -10.64
C VAL A 85 -18.63 6.84 -11.77
N LEU A 86 -17.47 6.21 -11.61
CA LEU A 86 -16.86 5.33 -12.59
C LEU A 86 -17.59 3.99 -12.74
N VAL A 87 -18.53 3.64 -11.86
CA VAL A 87 -19.26 2.36 -11.98
C VAL A 87 -20.00 2.25 -13.32
N PHE A 88 -20.48 3.38 -13.86
CA PHE A 88 -21.21 3.41 -15.13
C PHE A 88 -20.30 3.55 -16.35
N LEU A 89 -19.14 4.20 -16.20
CA LEU A 89 -18.22 4.51 -17.30
C LEU A 89 -17.15 3.43 -17.47
N TRP A 90 -16.65 2.89 -16.36
CA TRP A 90 -15.52 1.98 -16.32
C TRP A 90 -15.62 1.01 -15.13
N GLN A 91 -16.45 -0.03 -15.30
CA GLN A 91 -16.75 -1.03 -14.28
C GLN A 91 -15.51 -1.68 -13.68
N THR A 92 -14.48 -1.98 -14.49
CA THR A 92 -13.26 -2.61 -13.99
C THR A 92 -12.45 -1.69 -13.08
N ALA A 93 -12.29 -0.41 -13.44
CA ALA A 93 -11.61 0.57 -12.60
C ALA A 93 -12.35 0.79 -11.26
N SER A 94 -13.68 0.89 -11.33
CA SER A 94 -14.54 0.99 -10.14
C SER A 94 -14.39 -0.25 -9.24
N ALA A 95 -14.42 -1.46 -9.81
CA ALA A 95 -14.25 -2.71 -9.08
C ALA A 95 -12.88 -2.79 -8.37
N VAL A 96 -11.80 -2.34 -9.03
CA VAL A 96 -10.47 -2.29 -8.40
C VAL A 96 -10.48 -1.36 -7.19
N ILE A 97 -11.07 -0.16 -7.28
CA ILE A 97 -11.11 0.77 -6.15
C ILE A 97 -11.95 0.22 -5.00
N PHE A 98 -13.10 -0.40 -5.28
CA PHE A 98 -13.90 -1.08 -4.25
C PHE A 98 -13.16 -2.24 -3.61
N LEU A 99 -12.37 -3.00 -4.37
CA LEU A 99 -11.53 -4.05 -3.82
C LEU A 99 -10.45 -3.47 -2.89
N LEU A 100 -9.76 -2.39 -3.29
CA LEU A 100 -8.78 -1.71 -2.43
C LEU A 100 -9.42 -1.18 -1.14
N HIS A 101 -10.63 -0.62 -1.23
CA HIS A 101 -11.42 -0.18 -0.08
C HIS A 101 -11.77 -1.35 0.86
N LEU A 102 -12.26 -2.45 0.30
CA LEU A 102 -12.62 -3.64 1.07
C LEU A 102 -11.41 -4.26 1.76
N VAL A 103 -10.28 -4.41 1.06
CA VAL A 103 -9.02 -4.92 1.64
C VAL A 103 -8.58 -4.04 2.80
N THR A 104 -8.63 -2.71 2.63
CA THR A 104 -8.28 -1.76 3.69
C THR A 104 -9.21 -1.92 4.89
N ALA A 105 -10.52 -1.99 4.68
CA ALA A 105 -11.50 -2.17 5.75
C ALA A 105 -11.29 -3.50 6.49
N VAL A 106 -11.03 -4.60 5.79
CA VAL A 106 -10.73 -5.90 6.40
C VAL A 106 -9.48 -5.84 7.26
N VAL A 107 -8.39 -5.26 6.74
CA VAL A 107 -7.13 -5.10 7.48
C VAL A 107 -7.33 -4.26 8.73
N ASP A 108 -8.00 -3.11 8.61
CA ASP A 108 -8.31 -2.23 9.75
C ASP A 108 -9.20 -2.93 10.78
N TYR A 109 -10.19 -3.71 10.35
CA TYR A 109 -11.07 -4.47 11.24
C TYR A 109 -10.28 -5.50 12.05
N ILE A 110 -9.39 -6.25 11.40
CA ILE A 110 -8.55 -7.28 12.05
C ILE A 110 -7.58 -6.64 13.06
N ILE A 111 -6.98 -5.50 12.70
CA ILE A 111 -6.02 -4.79 13.55
C ILE A 111 -6.71 -4.12 14.73
N LYS A 112 -7.79 -3.37 14.49
CA LYS A 112 -8.48 -2.57 15.52
C LYS A 112 -9.41 -3.42 16.39
N ARG A 113 -9.88 -4.57 15.90
CA ARG A 113 -10.82 -5.47 16.60
C ARG A 113 -11.99 -4.73 17.25
N PRO A 114 -12.78 -3.96 16.48
CA PRO A 114 -13.87 -3.17 17.03
C PRO A 114 -14.94 -4.08 17.66
N CYS A 115 -15.69 -3.57 18.63
CA CYS A 115 -16.83 -4.28 19.24
C CYS A 115 -18.07 -4.35 18.34
N LEU A 116 -17.93 -4.06 17.03
CA LEU A 116 -18.99 -4.02 16.03
C LEU A 116 -18.86 -5.24 15.12
N ASN A 117 -19.98 -5.71 14.55
CA ASN A 117 -19.91 -6.69 13.47
C ASN A 117 -19.25 -6.07 12.21
N PHE A 118 -18.68 -6.93 11.36
CA PHE A 118 -17.91 -6.48 10.20
C PHE A 118 -18.72 -5.59 9.23
N LEU A 119 -20.00 -5.89 8.99
CA LEU A 119 -20.83 -5.09 8.07
C LEU A 119 -21.11 -3.69 8.61
N SER A 120 -21.38 -3.58 9.92
CA SER A 120 -21.58 -2.28 10.58
C SER A 120 -20.28 -1.47 10.59
N PHE A 121 -19.15 -2.13 10.87
CA PHE A 121 -17.83 -1.51 10.76
C PHE A 121 -17.56 -1.01 9.35
N LEU A 122 -17.79 -1.85 8.33
CA LEU A 122 -17.58 -1.49 6.93
C LEU A 122 -18.43 -0.27 6.54
N PHE A 123 -19.71 -0.25 6.93
CA PHE A 123 -20.58 0.90 6.68
C PHE A 123 -20.04 2.20 7.30
N PHE A 124 -19.69 2.20 8.60
CA PHE A 124 -19.13 3.39 9.24
C PHE A 124 -17.77 3.79 8.67
N PHE A 125 -16.92 2.81 8.35
CA PHE A 125 -15.64 3.04 7.69
C PHE A 125 -15.83 3.69 6.31
N THR A 126 -16.79 3.22 5.51
CA THR A 126 -17.14 3.82 4.21
C THR A 126 -17.64 5.25 4.39
N LEU A 127 -18.55 5.51 5.34
CA LEU A 127 -19.03 6.86 5.63
C LEU A 127 -17.91 7.80 6.08
N GLU A 128 -16.99 7.32 6.91
CA GLU A 128 -15.79 8.07 7.32
C GLU A 128 -14.94 8.45 6.10
N GLN A 129 -14.63 7.50 5.20
CA GLN A 129 -13.87 7.80 3.98
C GLN A 129 -14.60 8.77 3.04
N LEU A 130 -15.92 8.63 2.88
CA LEU A 130 -16.72 9.51 2.02
C LEU A 130 -16.81 10.93 2.60
N SER A 131 -17.03 11.07 3.91
CA SER A 131 -17.09 12.39 4.57
C SER A 131 -15.76 13.12 4.50
N TYR A 132 -14.65 12.41 4.70
CA TYR A 132 -13.31 12.94 4.51
C TYR A 132 -13.09 13.42 3.07
N GLN A 133 -13.43 12.60 2.08
CA GLN A 133 -13.29 12.97 0.66
C GLN A 133 -14.13 14.17 0.29
N ALA A 134 -15.39 14.22 0.72
CA ALA A 134 -16.26 15.35 0.49
C ALA A 134 -15.65 16.65 1.03
N GLY A 135 -15.07 16.60 2.24
CA GLY A 135 -14.35 17.74 2.83
C GLY A 135 -13.12 18.18 2.03
N VAL A 136 -12.28 17.23 1.61
CA VAL A 136 -11.08 17.52 0.80
C VAL A 136 -11.45 18.13 -0.55
N TRP A 137 -12.42 17.53 -1.26
CA TRP A 137 -12.87 18.02 -2.55
C TRP A 137 -13.54 19.39 -2.45
N TYR A 138 -14.38 19.60 -1.43
CA TYR A 138 -14.96 20.91 -1.16
C TYR A 138 -13.89 21.99 -0.94
N GLY A 139 -12.87 21.69 -0.12
CA GLY A 139 -11.74 22.58 0.10
C GLY A 139 -10.96 22.89 -1.18
N CYS A 140 -10.62 21.86 -1.96
CA CYS A 140 -9.90 22.03 -3.24
C CYS A 140 -10.69 22.88 -4.25
N VAL A 141 -12.00 22.68 -4.34
CA VAL A 141 -12.85 23.48 -5.24
C VAL A 141 -12.96 24.93 -4.75
N ARG A 142 -13.08 25.15 -3.44
CA ARG A 142 -13.19 26.49 -2.84
C ARG A 142 -11.93 27.32 -3.04
N GLU A 143 -10.76 26.74 -2.78
CA GLU A 143 -9.46 27.41 -2.89
C GLU A 143 -8.88 27.37 -4.32
N ARG A 144 -9.50 26.61 -5.23
CA ARG A 144 -9.02 26.32 -6.60
C ARG A 144 -7.61 25.71 -6.62
N ASP A 145 -7.24 24.99 -5.57
CA ASP A 145 -5.96 24.30 -5.44
C ASP A 145 -6.17 22.79 -5.23
N PHE A 146 -5.70 21.99 -6.19
CA PHE A 146 -5.81 20.53 -6.18
C PHE A 146 -4.52 19.84 -5.70
N GLY A 147 -3.54 20.61 -5.20
CA GLY A 147 -2.27 20.10 -4.72
C GLY A 147 -2.39 19.08 -3.58
N SER A 148 -3.47 19.12 -2.81
CA SER A 148 -3.75 18.19 -1.69
C SER A 148 -4.18 16.79 -2.14
N ILE A 149 -4.68 16.64 -3.37
CA ILE A 149 -5.15 15.36 -3.91
C ILE A 149 -4.03 14.66 -4.70
N ASN A 150 -3.09 15.44 -5.25
CA ASN A 150 -2.00 14.90 -6.05
C ASN A 150 -0.93 14.21 -5.18
N PRO A 151 -0.65 12.91 -5.40
CA PRO A 151 0.38 12.22 -4.65
C PRO A 151 1.75 12.82 -4.93
N LYS A 152 2.42 13.34 -3.88
CA LYS A 152 3.83 13.74 -3.94
C LYS A 152 4.72 12.52 -3.73
N VAL A 153 5.38 12.08 -4.80
CA VAL A 153 6.38 11.02 -4.76
C VAL A 153 7.69 11.62 -4.24
N VAL A 154 8.20 11.08 -3.13
CA VAL A 154 9.48 11.49 -2.55
C VAL A 154 10.39 10.27 -2.55
N TRP A 155 11.51 10.37 -3.28
CA TRP A 155 12.49 9.30 -3.38
C TRP A 155 13.46 9.37 -2.20
N SER A 156 13.53 8.31 -1.39
CA SER A 156 14.44 8.24 -0.24
C SER A 156 15.86 7.81 -0.62
N GLY A 157 16.29 8.05 -1.86
CA GLY A 157 17.62 7.67 -2.37
C GLY A 157 18.73 8.70 -2.13
N ALA A 158 18.40 9.91 -1.67
CA ALA A 158 19.34 11.04 -1.62
C ALA A 158 19.67 11.54 -0.20
N SER A 159 19.21 10.88 0.87
CA SER A 159 19.37 11.39 2.24
C SER A 159 20.38 10.63 3.10
N ALA A 160 21.19 9.75 2.50
CA ALA A 160 22.27 9.06 3.22
C ALA A 160 23.61 9.85 3.22
N GLU A 161 23.71 11.01 2.57
CA GLU A 161 24.96 11.79 2.45
C GLU A 161 25.06 13.04 3.32
N VAL A 162 24.07 13.38 4.16
CA VAL A 162 24.16 14.55 5.05
C VAL A 162 23.99 14.15 6.51
N SER A 163 24.97 13.40 7.02
CA SER A 163 25.32 13.35 8.45
C SER A 163 26.67 12.65 8.59
N LYS A 164 27.73 13.31 8.11
CA LYS A 164 29.10 13.13 8.61
C LYS A 164 29.61 14.48 9.06
#